data_AF-A0A6B3EIN6-F1
#
_entry.id   AF-A0A6B3EIN6-F1
#
_cell.length_a   1.000
_cell.length_b   1.000
_cell.length_c   1.000
_cell.angle_alpha   90.00
_cell.angle_beta   90.00
_cell.angle_gamma   90.00
#
_symmetry.space_group_name_H-M   'P 1'
#
loop_
_entity.id
_entity.type
_entity.pdbx_description
1 polymer ?
#
loop_
_entity_poly.entity_id
_entity_poly.type
_entity_poly.pdbx_seq_one_letter_code
_entity_poly.pdbx_strand_id
1 'polypeptide(L)'
;LLVPDQFVDRTKGRAQTYFDGEPRADGAVPNVVHVSPADPYCPTGRSVALTTARRHDWDVVDGGTLVVVEGPRFSTRAESRWHAAQGWSVVGMTGHPEAMLAR
;
A
#
# COMPACT_ATOMS: atom_id res chain seq x y z
N LEU A 1 -4.81 11.74 11.42
CA LEU A 1 -4.75 11.14 10.06
C LEU A 1 -3.30 10.79 9.74
N LEU A 2 -3.00 9.69 9.04
CA LEU A 2 -1.64 9.41 8.54
C LEU A 2 -1.68 9.34 7.02
N VAL A 3 -0.75 10.03 6.36
CA VAL A 3 -0.53 9.95 4.90
C VAL A 3 0.74 9.13 4.67
N PRO A 4 0.62 7.80 4.44
CA PRO A 4 1.78 6.93 4.36
C PRO A 4 2.64 7.26 3.15
N ASP A 5 3.92 6.97 3.26
CA ASP A 5 4.91 7.02 2.18
C ASP A 5 5.45 5.62 1.85
N GLN A 6 5.21 4.65 2.72
CA GLN A 6 5.70 3.28 2.56
C GLN A 6 4.62 2.25 2.92
N PHE A 7 4.77 1.02 2.44
CA PHE A 7 3.96 -0.11 2.89
C PHE A 7 4.79 -1.39 2.99
N VAL A 8 4.28 -2.37 3.74
CA VAL A 8 4.81 -3.73 3.80
C VAL A 8 3.70 -4.71 3.45
N ASP A 9 3.93 -5.55 2.45
CA ASP A 9 2.97 -6.57 2.02
C ASP A 9 3.05 -7.81 2.91
N ARG A 10 1.91 -8.15 3.52
CA ARG A 10 1.68 -9.39 4.28
C ARG A 10 0.47 -10.16 3.75
N THR A 11 0.00 -9.83 2.55
CA THR A 11 -1.04 -10.53 1.79
C THR A 11 -0.47 -11.77 1.09
N LYS A 12 -1.33 -12.67 0.59
CA LYS A 12 -0.95 -14.01 0.12
C LYS A 12 -1.78 -14.53 -1.07
N GLY A 13 -2.94 -13.94 -1.38
CA GLY A 13 -3.87 -14.53 -2.37
C GLY A 13 -4.47 -13.56 -3.38
N ARG A 14 -3.98 -12.33 -3.45
CA ARG A 14 -4.56 -11.27 -4.28
C ARG A 14 -3.84 -11.21 -5.62
N ALA A 15 -4.55 -10.94 -6.71
CA ALA A 15 -3.91 -10.60 -7.98
C ALA A 15 -3.17 -9.26 -7.83
N GLN A 16 -1.86 -9.23 -8.08
CA GLN A 16 -1.00 -8.07 -7.80
C GLN A 16 -0.42 -7.41 -9.07
N THR A 17 -0.80 -7.87 -10.26
CA THR A 17 -0.31 -7.33 -11.54
C THR A 17 -1.38 -7.46 -12.63
N TYR A 18 -1.36 -6.55 -13.61
CA TYR A 18 -2.11 -6.67 -14.88
C TYR A 18 -1.31 -7.40 -15.98
N PHE A 19 -0.09 -7.82 -15.65
CA PHE A 19 0.87 -8.49 -16.51
C PHE A 19 1.09 -9.91 -16.00
N ASP A 20 0.02 -10.70 -15.99
CA ASP A 20 -0.04 -12.07 -15.49
C ASP A 20 0.37 -13.14 -16.52
N GLY A 21 0.56 -12.74 -17.79
CA GLY A 21 0.93 -13.63 -18.88
C GLY A 21 -0.26 -14.41 -19.47
N GLU A 22 -1.49 -14.13 -19.04
CA GLU A 22 -2.68 -14.75 -19.60
C GLU A 22 -3.18 -13.96 -20.83
N PRO A 23 -3.65 -14.64 -21.90
CA PRO A 23 -4.21 -13.97 -23.06
C PRO A 23 -5.41 -13.09 -22.68
N ARG A 24 -5.38 -11.83 -23.10
CA ARG A 24 -6.50 -10.90 -22.97
C ARG A 24 -7.58 -11.22 -24.00
N ALA A 25 -8.76 -10.61 -23.84
CA ALA A 25 -9.91 -10.81 -24.74
C ALA A 25 -9.64 -10.45 -26.21
N ASP A 26 -8.64 -9.60 -26.47
CA ASP A 26 -8.16 -9.23 -27.80
C ASP A 26 -7.11 -10.21 -28.37
N GLY A 27 -6.78 -11.27 -27.63
CA GLY A 27 -5.77 -12.28 -27.99
C GLY A 27 -4.33 -11.87 -27.68
N ALA A 28 -4.09 -10.65 -27.17
CA ALA A 28 -2.75 -10.21 -26.81
C ALA A 28 -2.32 -10.81 -25.46
N VAL A 29 -1.08 -11.30 -25.40
CA VAL A 29 -0.45 -11.75 -24.15
C VAL A 29 0.38 -10.60 -23.57
N PRO A 30 0.16 -10.20 -22.30
CA PRO A 30 0.94 -9.15 -21.67
C PRO A 30 2.43 -9.53 -21.55
N ASN A 31 3.32 -8.58 -21.82
CA ASN A 31 4.74 -8.71 -21.48
C ASN A 31 4.95 -8.67 -19.96
N VAL A 32 6.09 -9.18 -19.49
CA VAL A 32 6.49 -9.03 -18.08
C VAL A 32 6.88 -7.58 -17.78
N VAL A 33 6.37 -7.02 -16.69
CA VAL A 33 6.68 -5.67 -16.23
C VAL A 33 7.14 -5.69 -14.77
N HIS A 34 8.28 -5.05 -14.51
CA HIS A 34 8.84 -4.89 -13.17
C HIS A 34 8.80 -3.42 -12.76
N VAL A 35 7.77 -3.03 -12.01
CA VAL A 35 7.63 -1.67 -11.49
C VAL A 35 8.47 -1.53 -10.21
N SER A 36 9.23 -0.45 -10.09
CA SER A 36 9.99 -0.16 -8.86
C SER A 36 9.04 0.26 -7.72
N PRO A 37 9.05 -0.44 -6.57
CA PRO A 37 8.20 -0.10 -5.42
C PRO A 37 8.94 0.79 -4.39
N ALA A 38 10.11 1.33 -4.71
CA ALA A 38 10.94 2.07 -3.75
C ALA A 38 10.20 3.25 -3.09
N ASP A 39 9.46 4.01 -3.90
CA ASP A 39 8.55 5.07 -3.46
C ASP A 39 7.18 4.76 -4.04
N PRO A 40 6.31 4.01 -3.33
CA PRO A 40 5.09 3.45 -3.93
C PRO A 40 4.01 4.50 -4.20
N TYR A 41 3.99 5.60 -3.45
CA TYR A 41 2.98 6.64 -3.59
C TYR A 41 3.47 7.87 -4.37
N CYS A 42 2.57 8.53 -5.09
CA CYS A 42 2.88 9.74 -5.85
C CYS A 42 3.22 10.92 -4.90
N PRO A 43 4.41 11.57 -5.02
CA PRO A 43 4.80 12.67 -4.14
C PRO A 43 3.87 13.88 -4.25
N THR A 44 3.40 14.20 -5.46
CA THR A 44 2.43 15.29 -5.68
C THR A 44 1.09 14.98 -5.00
N GLY A 45 0.57 13.75 -5.16
CA GLY A 45 -0.68 13.34 -4.53
C GLY A 45 -0.62 13.41 -3.00
N ARG A 46 0.50 12.93 -2.41
CA ARG A 46 0.76 13.05 -0.97
C ARG A 46 0.80 14.50 -0.52
N SER A 47 1.51 15.37 -1.23
CA SER A 47 1.61 16.81 -0.91
C SER A 47 0.23 17.49 -0.92
N VAL A 48 -0.62 17.17 -1.89
CA VAL A 48 -2.00 17.70 -1.96
C VAL A 48 -2.83 17.21 -0.78
N ALA A 49 -2.76 15.93 -0.43
CA ALA A 49 -3.49 15.37 0.71
C ALA A 49 -3.07 16.03 2.04
N LEU A 50 -1.76 16.15 2.27
CA LEU A 50 -1.18 16.77 3.47
C LEU A 50 -1.57 18.25 3.59
N THR A 51 -1.40 19.02 2.51
CA THR A 51 -1.73 20.45 2.49
C THR A 51 -3.22 20.67 2.75
N THR A 52 -4.08 19.83 2.16
CA THR A 52 -5.52 19.92 2.33
C THR A 52 -5.93 19.58 3.77
N ALA A 53 -5.40 18.50 4.33
CA ALA A 53 -5.67 18.12 5.72
C ALA A 53 -5.27 19.24 6.71
N ARG A 54 -4.08 19.82 6.55
CA ARG A 54 -3.63 20.95 7.39
C ARG A 54 -4.52 22.18 7.26
N ARG A 55 -5.04 22.46 6.06
CA ARG A 55 -5.95 23.60 5.79
C ARG A 55 -7.31 23.47 6.48
N HIS A 56 -7.69 22.25 6.86
CA HIS A 56 -8.90 21.93 7.61
C HIS A 56 -8.60 21.66 9.09
N ASP A 57 -7.44 22.08 9.59
CA ASP A 57 -7.01 21.94 10.98
C ASP A 57 -6.94 20.49 11.48
N TRP A 58 -6.69 19.53 10.58
CA TRP A 58 -6.47 18.14 10.97
C TRP A 58 -5.03 17.94 11.46
N ASP A 59 -4.88 17.23 12.57
CA ASP A 59 -3.59 16.70 13.02
C ASP A 59 -3.18 15.52 12.11
N VAL A 60 -2.39 15.85 11.09
CA VAL A 60 -1.95 14.93 10.05
C VAL A 60 -0.48 14.59 10.20
N VAL A 61 -0.20 13.29 10.23
CA VAL A 61 1.16 12.73 10.23
C VAL A 61 1.60 12.55 8.78
N ASP A 62 2.75 13.12 8.45
CA ASP A 62 3.43 13.00 7.16
C ASP A 62 4.40 11.82 7.20
N GLY A 63 4.11 10.79 6.42
CA GLY A 63 4.93 9.59 6.33
C GLY A 63 4.57 8.52 7.37
N GLY A 64 5.13 7.34 7.15
CA GLY A 64 4.90 6.15 7.95
C GLY A 64 4.61 4.92 7.09
N THR A 65 4.96 3.76 7.63
CA THR A 65 4.83 2.48 6.94
C THR A 65 3.50 1.82 7.29
N LEU A 66 2.68 1.55 6.28
CA LEU A 66 1.45 0.76 6.41
C LEU A 66 1.77 -0.74 6.23
N VAL A 67 1.60 -1.55 7.27
CA VAL A 67 1.57 -3.01 7.09
C VAL A 67 0.20 -3.46 6.59
N VAL A 68 0.18 -4.12 5.44
CA VAL A 68 -1.05 -4.60 4.80
C VAL A 68 -1.19 -6.11 5.07
N VAL A 69 -2.02 -6.47 6.04
CA VAL A 69 -2.30 -7.87 6.38
C VAL A 69 -3.45 -8.42 5.54
N GLU A 70 -3.50 -9.74 5.38
CA GLU A 70 -4.53 -10.38 4.56
C GLU A 70 -5.97 -10.15 5.06
N GLY A 71 -6.20 -10.23 6.38
CA GLY A 71 -7.55 -10.30 6.93
C GLY A 71 -8.24 -11.65 6.67
N PRO A 72 -9.55 -11.78 6.95
CA PRO A 72 -10.42 -10.79 7.62
C PRO A 72 -10.16 -10.72 9.13
N ARG A 73 -9.41 -11.67 9.70
CA ARG A 73 -9.07 -11.63 11.12
C ARG A 73 -8.14 -10.45 11.42
N PHE A 74 -8.27 -9.89 12.61
CA PHE A 74 -7.26 -8.99 13.14
C PHE A 74 -5.98 -9.74 13.53
N SER A 75 -4.92 -8.96 13.68
CA SER A 75 -3.66 -9.44 14.24
C SER A 75 -3.84 -9.84 15.70
N THR A 76 -3.21 -10.95 16.09
CA THR A 76 -2.99 -11.28 17.50
C THR A 76 -2.08 -10.23 18.14
N ARG A 77 -2.07 -10.18 19.47
CA ARG A 77 -1.14 -9.32 20.22
C ARG A 77 0.33 -9.60 19.89
N ALA A 78 0.70 -10.85 19.61
CA ALA A 78 2.06 -11.20 19.23
C ALA A 78 2.42 -10.60 17.86
N GLU A 79 1.53 -10.72 16.88
CA GLU A 79 1.71 -10.12 15.54
C GLU A 79 1.79 -8.60 15.63
N SER A 80 0.90 -7.94 16.38
CA SER A 80 0.93 -6.48 16.52
C SER A 80 2.21 -5.99 17.21
N ARG A 81 2.69 -6.69 18.24
CA ARG A 81 3.98 -6.37 18.88
C ARG A 81 5.15 -6.54 17.92
N TRP A 82 5.12 -7.57 17.09
CA TRP A 82 6.12 -7.77 16.07
C TRP A 82 6.09 -6.66 15.01
N HIS A 83 4.90 -6.29 14.48
CA HIS A 83 4.74 -5.17 13.54
C HIS A 83 5.30 -3.87 14.11
N ALA A 84 4.96 -3.54 15.36
CA ALA A 84 5.48 -2.34 16.03
C ALA A 84 7.01 -2.41 16.22
N ALA A 85 7.55 -3.57 16.57
CA ALA A 85 9.00 -3.77 16.72
C ALA A 85 9.77 -3.66 15.39
N GLN A 86 9.11 -3.84 14.23
CA GLN A 86 9.70 -3.56 12.92
C GLN A 86 9.70 -2.05 12.58
N GLY A 87 9.14 -1.19 13.44
CA GLY A 87 9.06 0.25 13.22
C GLY A 87 7.93 0.70 12.31
N TRP A 88 6.95 -0.17 12.02
CA TRP A 88 5.82 0.18 11.15
C TRP A 88 4.76 0.98 11.91
N SER A 89 4.11 1.91 11.21
CA SER A 89 3.31 2.96 11.84
C SER A 89 1.85 2.56 12.04
N VAL A 90 1.25 1.91 11.04
CA VAL A 90 -0.18 1.56 11.05
C VAL A 90 -0.44 0.21 10.39
N VAL A 91 -1.54 -0.45 10.78
CA VAL A 91 -1.99 -1.72 10.20
C VAL A 91 -3.26 -1.46 9.38
N GLY A 92 -3.32 -2.02 8.18
CA GLY A 92 -4.52 -2.03 7.34
C GLY A 92 -4.63 -3.32 6.55
N MET A 93 -5.63 -3.40 5.67
CA MET A 93 -5.90 -4.59 4.87
C MET A 93 -6.04 -4.32 3.38
N THR A 94 -5.94 -3.06 2.91
CA THR A 94 -6.32 -2.69 1.53
C THR A 94 -5.24 -1.97 0.73
N GLY A 95 -4.22 -1.38 1.37
CA GLY A 95 -3.21 -0.56 0.67
C GLY A 95 -2.40 -1.30 -0.41
N HIS A 96 -2.31 -2.63 -0.31
CA HIS A 96 -1.72 -3.51 -1.32
C HIS A 96 -2.74 -4.58 -1.73
N PRO A 97 -2.92 -4.89 -3.03
CA PRO A 97 -2.14 -4.44 -4.19
C PRO A 97 -2.56 -3.09 -4.81
N GLU A 98 -3.50 -2.35 -4.20
CA GLU A 98 -4.03 -1.10 -4.75
C GLU A 98 -2.95 -0.09 -5.15
N ALA A 99 -1.98 0.18 -4.27
CA ALA A 99 -0.91 1.13 -4.54
C ALA A 99 0.01 0.69 -5.70
N MET A 100 0.23 -0.61 -5.88
CA MET A 100 1.04 -1.11 -7.00
C MET A 100 0.28 -1.19 -8.32
N LEU A 101 -1.01 -1.50 -8.29
CA LEU A 101 -1.82 -1.54 -9.51
C LEU A 101 -2.11 -0.13 -10.06
N ALA A 102 -2.06 0.90 -9.22
CA ALA A 102 -2.19 2.29 -9.65
C ALA A 102 -0.94 2.87 -10.35
N ARG A 103 0.18 2.12 -10.38
CA ARG A 103 1.45 2.51 -11.02
C ARG A 103 1.53 2.00 -12.45
#